data_AF-A0A2N2DMG0-F1
#
_entry.id   AF-A0A2N2DMG0-F1
#
_cell.length_a   1.000
_cell.length_b   1.000
_cell.length_c   1.000
_cell.angle_alpha   90.00
_cell.angle_beta   90.00
_cell.angle_gamma   90.00
#
_symmetry.space_group_name_H-M   'P 1'
#
loop_
_entity.id
_entity.type
_entity.pdbx_description
1 polymer ?
#
loop_
_entity_poly.entity_id
_entity_poly.type
_entity_poly.pdbx_seq_one_letter_code
_entity_poly.pdbx_strand_id
1 'polypeptide(L)'
;MCGITGWIDWEKNLNEEKPVLEAMIETLSWRGPDAAGMWLSSHAALGHRRLIVVDPRGGGQPMTRHYVNRTYTITYNGELYNTLELRKELESRGYEFLTRNSDTEVLLLSYIEWGPDCIEHLNGIFAFGIWDEFRQRLFLARDRLGVKPLFYAELGSTFLFGSELKTLLAHPSIRPVVKAEGLAEIFIIGPSRTPGHGVYEGISEVKPGHCLTYDRNG
;
A
#
# COMPACT_ATOMS: atom_id res chain seq x y z
N MET A 1 13.82 2.80 -4.07
CA MET A 1 12.53 2.06 -4.21
C MET A 1 11.47 2.90 -3.55
N CYS A 2 10.24 3.00 -4.05
CA CYS A 2 9.22 3.76 -3.32
C CYS A 2 8.94 3.18 -1.92
N GLY A 3 8.29 3.98 -1.07
CA GLY A 3 7.73 3.56 0.21
C GLY A 3 6.24 3.89 0.25
N ILE A 4 5.44 2.95 0.75
CA ILE A 4 4.00 3.13 0.94
C ILE A 4 3.64 3.01 2.42
N THR A 5 2.58 3.70 2.81
CA THR A 5 1.96 3.58 4.13
C THR A 5 0.47 3.85 4.02
N GLY A 6 -0.30 3.35 4.97
CA GLY A 6 -1.67 3.79 5.15
C GLY A 6 -2.24 3.40 6.49
N TRP A 7 -3.38 4.01 6.79
CA TRP A 7 -4.07 3.95 8.06
C TRP A 7 -5.57 4.00 7.80
N ILE A 8 -6.29 3.00 8.31
CA ILE A 8 -7.74 2.95 8.38
C ILE A 8 -8.15 3.08 9.84
N ASP A 9 -9.16 3.92 10.12
CA ASP A 9 -9.76 4.01 11.45
C ASP A 9 -11.27 4.20 11.37
N TRP A 10 -12.00 3.37 12.13
CA TRP A 10 -13.46 3.39 12.15
C TRP A 10 -14.05 4.34 13.20
N GLU A 11 -13.26 4.78 14.17
CA GLU A 11 -13.71 5.63 15.28
C GLU A 11 -13.14 7.05 15.18
N LYS A 12 -11.93 7.21 14.65
CA LYS A 12 -11.29 8.52 14.46
C LYS A 12 -11.60 9.14 13.11
N ASN A 13 -11.64 10.48 13.06
CA ASN A 13 -11.65 11.24 11.81
C ASN A 13 -10.21 11.50 11.34
N LEU A 14 -9.75 10.74 10.34
CA LEU A 14 -8.35 10.82 9.90
C LEU A 14 -7.97 12.14 9.22
N ASN A 15 -8.94 12.97 8.83
CA ASN A 15 -8.64 14.33 8.35
C ASN A 15 -7.92 15.21 9.39
N GLU A 16 -8.08 14.90 10.67
CA GLU A 16 -7.46 15.64 11.79
C GLU A 16 -6.08 15.06 12.17
N GLU A 17 -5.71 13.92 11.61
CA GLU A 17 -4.54 13.14 12.02
C GLU A 17 -3.38 13.24 11.02
N LYS A 18 -3.40 14.29 10.19
CA LYS A 18 -2.34 14.60 9.21
C LYS A 18 -0.92 14.56 9.80
N PRO A 19 -0.63 15.13 11.00
CA PRO A 19 0.73 15.09 11.57
C PRO A 19 1.25 13.68 11.83
N VAL A 20 0.36 12.74 12.20
CA VAL A 20 0.73 11.34 12.43
C VAL A 20 1.10 10.67 11.11
N LEU A 21 0.28 10.86 10.08
CA LEU A 21 0.55 10.32 8.74
C LEU A 21 1.85 10.91 8.16
N GLU A 22 2.10 12.21 8.35
CA GLU A 22 3.35 12.86 7.95
C GLU A 22 4.57 12.21 8.63
N ALA A 23 4.49 11.95 9.94
CA ALA A 23 5.56 11.27 10.67
C ALA A 23 5.82 9.86 10.11
N MET A 24 4.77 9.10 9.78
CA MET A 24 4.90 7.78 9.14
C MET A 24 5.58 7.89 7.76
N ILE A 25 5.14 8.82 6.91
CA ILE A 25 5.71 9.07 5.58
C ILE A 25 7.18 9.48 5.66
N GLU A 26 7.56 10.29 6.65
CA GLU A 26 8.93 10.80 6.78
C GLU A 26 9.94 9.68 7.05
N THR A 27 9.53 8.62 7.77
CA THR A 27 10.39 7.45 7.97
C THR A 27 10.83 6.80 6.64
N LEU A 28 10.04 6.96 5.57
CA LEU A 28 10.27 6.35 4.27
C LEU A 28 11.13 7.22 3.33
N SER A 29 11.66 8.35 3.79
CA SER A 29 12.42 9.31 2.96
C SER A 29 13.61 8.69 2.21
N TRP A 30 14.33 7.77 2.84
CA TRP A 30 15.46 7.05 2.24
C TRP A 30 15.06 6.07 1.14
N ARG A 31 13.80 5.62 1.13
CA ARG A 31 13.28 4.78 0.05
C ARG A 31 13.00 5.65 -1.17
N GLY A 32 12.23 6.72 -0.98
CA GLY A 32 11.76 7.64 -2.01
C GLY A 32 12.12 9.10 -1.71
N PRO A 33 13.34 9.53 -2.08
CA PRO A 33 13.83 10.88 -1.78
C PRO A 33 13.24 11.97 -2.68
N ASP A 34 12.69 11.62 -3.84
CA ASP A 34 12.38 12.58 -4.90
C ASP A 34 11.03 13.29 -4.70
N ALA A 35 10.03 12.60 -4.14
CA ALA A 35 8.73 13.19 -3.85
C ALA A 35 8.02 12.51 -2.67
N ALA A 36 7.13 13.25 -2.03
CA ALA A 36 6.22 12.76 -1.00
C ALA A 36 4.79 13.12 -1.38
N GLY A 37 3.84 12.29 -0.97
CA GLY A 37 2.43 12.57 -1.13
C GLY A 37 1.59 11.90 -0.05
N MET A 38 0.43 12.48 0.21
CA MET A 38 -0.54 11.97 1.15
C MET A 38 -1.94 12.21 0.61
N TRP A 39 -2.85 11.35 1.02
CA TRP A 39 -4.28 11.47 0.76
C TRP A 39 -5.01 11.11 2.05
N LEU A 40 -5.99 11.93 2.44
CA LEU A 40 -6.78 11.73 3.65
C LEU A 40 -8.27 11.77 3.31
N SER A 41 -9.03 10.97 4.05
CA SER A 41 -10.49 10.95 4.11
C SER A 41 -10.90 10.77 5.58
N SER A 42 -12.20 10.68 5.86
CA SER A 42 -12.67 10.48 7.24
C SER A 42 -12.19 9.16 7.86
N HIS A 43 -12.09 8.09 7.09
CA HIS A 43 -11.77 6.75 7.61
C HIS A 43 -10.49 6.13 7.06
N ALA A 44 -9.90 6.71 6.02
CA ALA A 44 -8.71 6.19 5.39
C ALA A 44 -7.70 7.30 5.09
N ALA A 45 -6.43 7.02 5.33
CA ALA A 45 -5.31 7.87 5.02
C ALA A 45 -4.23 7.05 4.33
N LEU A 46 -3.76 7.50 3.18
CA LEU A 46 -2.71 6.85 2.39
C LEU A 46 -1.51 7.80 2.27
N GLY A 47 -0.31 7.24 2.32
CA GLY A 47 0.95 7.96 2.19
C GLY A 47 1.91 7.29 1.23
N HIS A 48 2.78 8.10 0.63
CA HIS A 48 3.74 7.63 -0.36
C HIS A 48 5.05 8.44 -0.33
N ARG A 49 6.18 7.75 -0.48
CA ARG A 49 7.50 8.31 -0.79
C ARG A 49 7.98 7.74 -2.11
N ARG A 50 8.27 8.62 -3.08
CA ARG A 50 8.59 8.23 -4.46
C ARG A 50 10.10 8.31 -4.72
N LEU A 51 10.63 7.24 -5.29
CA LEU A 51 11.85 7.29 -6.11
C LEU A 51 11.38 7.30 -7.57
N ILE A 52 11.69 8.35 -8.30
CA ILE A 52 11.24 8.52 -9.68
C ILE A 52 12.12 7.67 -10.59
N VAL A 53 11.58 6.54 -11.03
CA VAL A 53 12.21 5.65 -12.02
C VAL A 53 11.47 5.72 -13.36
N VAL A 54 10.14 5.63 -13.32
CA VAL A 54 9.26 5.67 -14.49
C VAL A 54 8.34 6.89 -14.40
N ASP A 55 8.16 7.56 -15.54
CA ASP A 55 7.29 8.73 -15.77
C ASP A 55 7.43 9.85 -14.72
N PRO A 56 8.49 10.68 -14.77
CA PRO A 56 8.72 11.74 -13.79
C PRO A 56 7.59 12.77 -13.63
N ARG A 57 6.82 12.99 -14.71
CA ARG A 57 5.75 14.01 -14.75
C ARG A 57 4.37 13.41 -14.45
N GLY A 58 4.14 12.14 -14.78
CA GLY A 58 2.98 11.37 -14.35
C GLY A 58 3.24 10.60 -13.05
N GLY A 59 2.25 9.82 -12.59
CA GLY A 59 2.45 8.88 -11.49
C GLY A 59 2.66 9.51 -10.10
N GLY A 60 2.10 10.70 -9.86
CA GLY A 60 1.98 11.23 -8.49
C GLY A 60 1.16 10.29 -7.62
N GLN A 61 1.60 10.06 -6.38
CA GLN A 61 0.98 9.10 -5.46
C GLN A 61 0.83 9.69 -4.05
N PRO A 62 -0.23 9.35 -3.30
CA PRO A 62 -1.34 8.47 -3.68
C PRO A 62 -2.14 8.99 -4.90
N MET A 63 -2.56 8.08 -5.78
CA MET A 63 -3.27 8.42 -7.02
C MET A 63 -4.75 8.14 -6.86
N THR A 64 -5.60 9.08 -7.29
CA THR A 64 -7.06 8.94 -7.20
C THR A 64 -7.69 8.85 -8.59
N ARG A 65 -8.67 7.96 -8.74
CA ARG A 65 -9.50 7.82 -9.95
C ARG A 65 -10.97 7.80 -9.58
N HIS A 66 -11.77 8.43 -10.44
CA HIS A 66 -13.22 8.39 -10.37
C HIS A 66 -13.75 7.54 -11.53
N TYR A 67 -14.60 6.56 -11.23
CA TYR A 67 -15.22 5.69 -12.23
C TYR A 67 -16.65 5.38 -11.81
N VAL A 68 -17.63 5.69 -12.67
CA VAL A 68 -19.07 5.44 -12.44
C VAL A 68 -19.51 5.90 -11.03
N ASN A 69 -19.22 7.15 -10.68
CA ASN A 69 -19.52 7.78 -9.38
C ASN A 69 -18.87 7.11 -8.15
N ARG A 70 -17.82 6.31 -8.35
CA ARG A 70 -16.99 5.75 -7.27
C ARG A 70 -15.60 6.35 -7.30
N THR A 71 -15.01 6.49 -6.13
CA THR A 71 -13.66 7.04 -5.96
C THR A 71 -12.75 5.96 -5.41
N TYR A 72 -11.60 5.81 -6.05
CA TYR A 72 -10.57 4.85 -5.67
C TYR A 72 -9.26 5.58 -5.50
N THR A 73 -8.53 5.30 -4.41
CA THR A 73 -7.22 5.89 -4.14
C THR A 73 -6.20 4.77 -3.91
N ILE A 74 -5.06 4.84 -4.61
CA ILE A 74 -3.96 3.85 -4.52
C ILE A 74 -2.70 4.47 -3.93
N THR A 75 -1.97 3.68 -3.13
CA THR A 75 -0.53 3.84 -2.88
C THR A 75 0.19 2.57 -3.30
N TYR A 76 1.29 2.69 -4.04
CA TYR A 76 1.93 1.58 -4.74
C TYR A 76 3.46 1.74 -4.80
N ASN A 77 4.17 0.69 -4.41
CA ASN A 77 5.60 0.54 -4.60
C ASN A 77 5.84 -0.72 -5.43
N GLY A 78 6.24 -0.54 -6.69
CA GLY A 78 6.51 -1.65 -7.58
C GLY A 78 6.92 -1.22 -8.98
N GLU A 79 6.93 -2.20 -9.87
CA GLU A 79 7.04 -2.03 -11.31
C GLU A 79 6.21 -3.11 -12.00
N LEU A 80 5.28 -2.71 -12.87
CA LEU A 80 4.54 -3.64 -13.74
C LEU A 80 5.24 -3.80 -15.08
N TYR A 81 5.65 -5.03 -15.37
CA TYR A 81 6.35 -5.40 -16.60
C TYR A 81 5.40 -5.52 -17.80
N ASN A 82 4.12 -5.80 -17.56
CA ASN A 82 3.09 -5.89 -18.61
C ASN A 82 2.20 -4.64 -18.71
N THR A 83 2.74 -3.47 -18.37
CA THR A 83 2.01 -2.19 -18.37
C THR A 83 1.37 -1.87 -19.73
N LEU A 84 2.10 -2.11 -20.83
CA LEU A 84 1.62 -1.77 -22.18
C LEU A 84 0.50 -2.70 -22.64
N GLU A 85 0.59 -3.98 -22.30
CA GLU A 85 -0.40 -5.00 -22.61
C GLU A 85 -1.70 -4.73 -21.84
N LEU A 86 -1.61 -4.52 -20.52
CA LEU A 86 -2.76 -4.22 -19.67
C LEU A 86 -3.43 -2.91 -20.05
N ARG A 87 -2.65 -1.88 -20.39
CA ARG A 87 -3.22 -0.63 -20.89
C ARG A 87 -4.09 -0.87 -22.12
N LYS A 88 -3.58 -1.59 -23.14
CA LYS A 88 -4.34 -1.86 -24.36
C LYS A 88 -5.62 -2.64 -24.08
N GLU A 89 -5.55 -3.62 -23.16
CA GLU A 89 -6.73 -4.37 -22.74
C GLU A 89 -7.76 -3.45 -22.08
N LEU A 90 -7.35 -2.60 -21.13
CA LEU A 90 -8.24 -1.66 -20.45
C LEU A 90 -8.82 -0.61 -21.42
N GLU A 91 -8.03 -0.08 -22.36
CA GLU A 91 -8.51 0.81 -23.43
C GLU A 91 -9.59 0.12 -24.28
N SER A 92 -9.40 -1.16 -24.63
CA SER A 92 -10.40 -1.93 -25.38
C SER A 92 -11.70 -2.18 -24.62
N ARG A 93 -11.66 -2.08 -23.28
CA ARG A 93 -12.81 -2.18 -22.37
C ARG A 93 -13.44 -0.81 -22.09
N GLY A 94 -12.92 0.27 -22.67
CA GLY A 94 -13.47 1.63 -22.57
C GLY A 94 -12.88 2.49 -21.45
N TYR A 95 -11.72 2.12 -20.88
CA TYR A 95 -11.01 2.96 -19.93
C TYR A 95 -10.14 4.01 -20.62
N GLU A 96 -10.23 5.27 -20.16
CA GLU A 96 -9.38 6.37 -20.61
C GLU A 96 -8.24 6.61 -19.62
N PHE A 97 -7.01 6.83 -20.09
CA PHE A 97 -5.85 7.12 -19.23
C PHE A 97 -5.55 8.62 -19.16
N LEU A 98 -5.30 9.13 -17.95
CA LEU A 98 -4.89 10.52 -17.72
C LEU A 98 -3.38 10.70 -17.82
N THR A 99 -2.62 9.65 -17.51
CA THR A 99 -1.16 9.66 -17.56
C THR A 99 -0.64 9.08 -18.86
N ARG A 100 0.55 9.52 -19.29
CA ARG A 100 1.13 8.99 -20.52
C ARG A 100 1.70 7.60 -20.33
N ASN A 101 2.42 7.27 -19.26
CA ASN A 101 3.07 5.96 -19.10
C ASN A 101 3.13 5.49 -17.63
N SER A 102 2.13 5.82 -16.80
CA SER A 102 2.14 5.41 -15.38
C SER A 102 1.60 4.00 -15.20
N ASP A 103 2.45 3.08 -14.74
CA ASP A 103 2.05 1.75 -14.30
C ASP A 103 1.09 1.78 -13.11
N THR A 104 1.20 2.80 -12.25
CA THR A 104 0.28 3.05 -11.13
C THR A 104 -1.17 3.22 -11.61
N GLU A 105 -1.37 3.99 -12.69
CA GLU A 105 -2.72 4.19 -13.24
C GLU A 105 -3.26 2.90 -13.87
N VAL A 106 -2.41 2.15 -14.59
CA VAL A 106 -2.77 0.84 -15.13
C VAL A 106 -3.18 -0.12 -14.01
N LEU A 107 -2.44 -0.18 -12.91
CA LEU A 107 -2.77 -1.02 -11.76
C LEU A 107 -4.12 -0.61 -11.14
N LEU A 108 -4.31 0.68 -10.87
CA LEU A 108 -5.56 1.17 -10.28
C LEU A 108 -6.77 0.87 -11.17
N LEU A 109 -6.65 1.09 -12.48
CA LEU A 109 -7.72 0.77 -13.42
C LEU A 109 -7.96 -0.75 -13.55
N SER A 110 -6.91 -1.56 -13.44
CA SER A 110 -7.04 -3.03 -13.37
C SER A 110 -7.88 -3.46 -12.17
N TYR A 111 -7.67 -2.85 -11.00
CA TYR A 111 -8.51 -3.12 -9.82
C TYR A 111 -9.94 -2.60 -9.99
N ILE A 112 -10.16 -1.48 -10.70
CA ILE A 112 -11.51 -0.97 -10.96
C ILE A 112 -12.30 -1.93 -11.87
N GLU A 113 -11.65 -2.51 -12.88
CA GLU A 113 -12.24 -3.48 -13.81
C GLU A 113 -12.46 -4.85 -13.15
N TRP A 114 -11.41 -5.44 -12.57
CA TRP A 114 -11.42 -6.84 -12.12
C TRP A 114 -11.57 -6.99 -10.60
N GLY A 115 -11.58 -5.90 -9.83
CA GLY A 115 -11.58 -5.97 -8.37
C GLY A 115 -10.34 -6.69 -7.83
N PRO A 116 -10.48 -7.48 -6.74
CA PRO A 116 -9.39 -8.28 -6.18
C PRO A 116 -8.73 -9.25 -7.17
N ASP A 117 -9.46 -9.72 -8.18
CA ASP A 117 -8.96 -10.67 -9.18
C ASP A 117 -7.94 -10.02 -10.15
N CYS A 118 -7.74 -8.69 -10.07
CA CYS A 118 -6.75 -7.98 -10.87
C CYS A 118 -5.34 -8.56 -10.69
N ILE A 119 -5.03 -9.15 -9.54
CA ILE A 119 -3.72 -9.77 -9.24
C ILE A 119 -3.33 -10.90 -10.21
N GLU A 120 -4.30 -11.54 -10.86
CA GLU A 120 -4.03 -12.56 -11.88
C GLU A 120 -3.59 -11.97 -13.22
N HIS A 121 -3.88 -10.69 -13.43
CA HIS A 121 -3.49 -9.95 -14.63
C HIS A 121 -2.14 -9.22 -14.45
N LEU A 122 -1.68 -9.02 -13.22
CA LEU A 122 -0.46 -8.25 -12.93
C LEU A 122 0.81 -9.12 -13.10
N ASN A 123 1.71 -8.67 -13.98
CA ASN A 123 3.07 -9.21 -14.06
C ASN A 123 4.07 -8.14 -13.59
N GLY A 124 4.72 -8.38 -12.46
CA GLY A 124 5.65 -7.41 -11.88
C GLY A 124 6.04 -7.76 -10.45
N ILE A 125 6.79 -6.83 -9.85
CA ILE A 125 7.12 -6.84 -8.42
C ILE A 125 6.40 -5.67 -7.76
N PHE A 126 5.61 -5.90 -6.73
CA PHE A 126 4.70 -4.90 -6.21
C PHE A 126 4.27 -5.15 -4.77
N ALA A 127 4.06 -4.05 -4.07
CA ALA A 127 3.19 -3.96 -2.93
C ALA A 127 2.30 -2.74 -3.13
N PHE A 128 1.00 -2.87 -2.93
CA PHE A 128 0.07 -1.75 -3.05
C PHE A 128 -1.08 -1.85 -2.04
N GLY A 129 -1.71 -0.70 -1.79
CA GLY A 129 -2.98 -0.59 -1.11
C GLY A 129 -3.93 0.29 -1.89
N ILE A 130 -5.17 -0.18 -2.07
CA ILE A 130 -6.26 0.56 -2.73
C ILE A 130 -7.40 0.73 -1.76
N TRP A 131 -7.85 1.98 -1.57
CA TRP A 131 -9.06 2.32 -0.85
C TRP A 131 -10.22 2.53 -1.83
N ASP A 132 -11.30 1.77 -1.65
CA ASP A 132 -12.61 1.97 -2.30
C ASP A 132 -13.50 2.77 -1.34
N GLU A 133 -13.73 4.06 -1.65
CA GLU A 133 -14.52 4.96 -0.80
C GLU A 133 -15.98 4.53 -0.66
N PHE A 134 -16.57 4.00 -1.74
CA PHE A 134 -17.98 3.62 -1.74
C PHE A 134 -18.21 2.39 -0.86
N ARG A 135 -17.31 1.39 -0.95
CA ARG A 135 -17.38 0.19 -0.13
C ARG A 135 -16.75 0.34 1.25
N GLN A 136 -16.04 1.44 1.51
CA GLN A 136 -15.19 1.64 2.68
C GLN A 136 -14.29 0.41 2.92
N ARG A 137 -13.47 0.09 1.92
CA ARG A 137 -12.68 -1.13 1.90
C ARG A 137 -11.26 -0.86 1.45
N LEU A 138 -10.31 -1.35 2.24
CA LEU A 138 -8.90 -1.42 1.86
C LEU A 138 -8.60 -2.78 1.24
N PHE A 139 -7.98 -2.79 0.07
CA PHE A 139 -7.39 -3.97 -0.53
C PHE A 139 -5.87 -3.81 -0.60
N LEU A 140 -5.15 -4.74 0.03
CA LEU A 140 -3.69 -4.84 -0.02
C LEU A 140 -3.28 -6.05 -0.83
N ALA A 141 -2.20 -5.94 -1.60
CA ALA A 141 -1.61 -7.09 -2.27
C ALA A 141 -0.08 -7.00 -2.31
N ARG A 142 0.55 -8.17 -2.28
CA ARG A 142 2.00 -8.34 -2.40
C ARG A 142 2.31 -9.33 -3.53
N ASP A 143 3.36 -9.04 -4.29
CA ASP A 143 3.76 -9.85 -5.43
C ASP A 143 4.09 -11.30 -5.05
N ARG A 144 4.05 -12.19 -6.06
CA ARG A 144 4.19 -13.65 -5.93
C ARG A 144 5.45 -14.07 -5.16
N LEU A 145 6.54 -13.32 -5.27
CA LEU A 145 7.81 -13.64 -4.60
C LEU A 145 8.07 -12.77 -3.36
N GLY A 146 7.17 -11.83 -3.05
CA GLY A 146 7.30 -10.92 -1.92
C GLY A 146 8.48 -9.96 -2.05
N VAL A 147 8.85 -9.57 -3.27
CA VAL A 147 10.01 -8.70 -3.52
C VAL A 147 9.83 -7.34 -2.84
N LYS A 148 8.62 -6.78 -2.88
CA LYS A 148 8.31 -5.53 -2.17
C LYS A 148 7.77 -5.85 -0.77
N PRO A 149 8.38 -5.30 0.30
CA PRO A 149 7.91 -5.55 1.66
C PRO A 149 6.58 -4.85 1.93
N LEU A 150 5.73 -5.49 2.73
CA LEU A 150 4.45 -4.95 3.17
C LEU A 150 4.09 -5.51 4.54
N PHE A 151 4.13 -4.66 5.55
CA PHE A 151 3.79 -4.99 6.93
C PHE A 151 2.47 -4.36 7.30
N TYR A 152 1.77 -4.97 8.25
CA TYR A 152 0.52 -4.44 8.78
C TYR A 152 0.36 -4.71 10.27
N ALA A 153 -0.50 -3.94 10.92
CA ALA A 153 -0.89 -4.11 12.31
C ALA A 153 -2.37 -3.74 12.46
N GLU A 154 -3.08 -4.46 13.31
CA GLU A 154 -4.50 -4.24 13.63
C GLU A 154 -4.65 -4.05 15.13
N LEU A 155 -5.27 -2.93 15.54
CA LEU A 155 -5.46 -2.54 16.94
C LEU A 155 -6.84 -1.91 17.12
N GLY A 156 -7.82 -2.71 17.55
CA GLY A 156 -9.19 -2.21 17.76
C GLY A 156 -9.79 -1.68 16.46
N SER A 157 -10.13 -0.38 16.41
CA SER A 157 -10.66 0.27 15.21
C SER A 157 -9.60 0.61 14.17
N THR A 158 -8.32 0.50 14.51
CA THR A 158 -7.20 0.96 13.70
C THR A 158 -6.57 -0.19 12.92
N PHE A 159 -6.39 -0.01 11.62
CA PHE A 159 -5.55 -0.87 10.78
C PHE A 159 -4.45 -0.03 10.12
N LEU A 160 -3.20 -0.44 10.25
CA LEU A 160 -2.03 0.25 9.71
C LEU A 160 -1.29 -0.67 8.76
N PHE A 161 -0.72 -0.11 7.69
CA PHE A 161 0.21 -0.82 6.83
C PHE A 161 1.38 0.06 6.38
N GLY A 162 2.50 -0.56 6.03
CA GLY A 162 3.68 0.16 5.56
C GLY A 162 4.75 -0.73 4.94
N SER A 163 5.62 -0.14 4.12
CA SER A 163 6.74 -0.86 3.50
C SER A 163 7.82 -1.30 4.51
N GLU A 164 7.94 -0.64 5.65
CA GLU A 164 8.96 -0.94 6.66
C GLU A 164 8.35 -0.89 8.07
N LEU A 165 8.87 -1.72 8.97
CA LEU A 165 8.41 -1.78 10.37
C LEU A 165 8.43 -0.40 11.05
N LYS A 166 9.49 0.38 10.80
CA LYS A 166 9.67 1.72 11.38
C LYS A 166 8.56 2.71 11.01
N THR A 167 7.88 2.49 9.88
CA THR A 167 6.73 3.29 9.46
C THR A 167 5.53 3.04 10.36
N LEU A 168 5.30 1.79 10.76
CA LEU A 168 4.24 1.45 11.72
C LEU A 168 4.60 1.95 13.12
N LEU A 169 5.87 1.82 13.52
CA LEU A 169 6.35 2.30 14.83
C LEU A 169 6.25 3.82 15.01
N ALA A 170 6.14 4.59 13.91
CA ALA A 170 5.92 6.04 13.98
C ALA A 170 4.50 6.40 14.42
N HIS A 171 3.54 5.47 14.36
CA HIS A 171 2.18 5.69 14.80
C HIS A 171 2.08 5.60 16.34
N PRO A 172 1.47 6.58 17.04
CA PRO A 172 1.45 6.63 18.52
C PRO A 172 0.85 5.41 19.23
N SER A 173 -0.08 4.72 18.57
CA SER A 173 -0.72 3.52 19.13
C SER A 173 0.18 2.28 19.11
N ILE A 174 1.26 2.27 18.32
CA ILE A 174 2.16 1.12 18.20
C ILE A 174 3.25 1.20 19.28
N ARG A 175 3.36 0.15 20.09
CA ARG A 175 4.46 0.01 21.05
C ARG A 175 5.55 -0.89 20.49
N PRO A 176 6.85 -0.51 20.56
CA PRO A 176 7.95 -1.29 20.03
C PRO A 176 8.34 -2.44 20.98
N VAL A 177 7.44 -3.40 21.18
CA VAL A 177 7.67 -4.57 22.05
C VAL A 177 8.20 -5.74 21.21
N VAL A 178 9.29 -6.35 21.64
CA VAL A 178 9.87 -7.55 21.01
C VAL A 178 9.75 -8.72 21.99
N LYS A 179 9.07 -9.80 21.57
CA LYS A 179 8.90 -11.05 22.33
C LYS A 179 9.93 -12.09 21.91
N ALA A 180 9.91 -13.26 22.55
CA ALA A 180 10.83 -14.36 22.27
C ALA A 180 10.83 -14.74 20.78
N GLU A 181 9.65 -14.75 20.14
CA GLU A 181 9.50 -15.02 18.71
C GLU A 181 10.18 -13.95 17.86
N GLY A 182 10.03 -12.67 18.22
CA GLY A 182 10.71 -11.57 17.53
C GLY A 182 12.22 -11.63 17.67
N LEU A 183 12.74 -12.03 18.84
CA LEU A 183 14.16 -12.29 19.04
C LEU A 183 14.64 -13.47 18.17
N ALA A 184 13.84 -14.52 18.05
CA ALA A 184 14.15 -15.66 17.17
C ALA A 184 14.20 -15.25 15.69
N GLU A 185 13.27 -14.41 15.22
CA GLU A 185 13.30 -13.87 13.85
C GLU A 185 14.61 -13.11 13.57
N ILE A 186 15.13 -12.36 14.56
CA ILE A 186 16.38 -11.63 14.41
C ILE A 186 17.60 -12.57 14.45
N PHE A 187 17.71 -13.40 15.49
CA PHE A 187 18.94 -14.14 15.79
C PHE A 187 19.05 -15.51 15.13
N ILE A 188 17.93 -16.13 14.76
CA ILE A 188 17.90 -17.48 14.16
C ILE A 188 17.63 -17.39 12.66
N ILE A 189 16.66 -16.58 12.25
CA ILE A 189 16.21 -16.51 10.86
C ILE A 189 16.98 -15.44 10.06
N GLY A 190 17.51 -14.41 10.73
CA GLY A 190 18.23 -13.30 10.09
C GLY A 190 19.38 -13.75 9.18
N PRO A 191 19.53 -13.18 7.98
CA PRO A 191 18.84 -11.99 7.44
C PRO A 191 17.50 -12.29 6.74
N SER A 192 17.04 -13.54 6.74
CA SER A 192 15.73 -13.91 6.21
C SER A 192 14.61 -13.51 7.18
N ARG A 193 13.35 -13.79 6.82
CA ARG A 193 12.18 -13.68 7.70
C ARG A 193 11.23 -14.85 7.47
N THR A 194 10.55 -15.28 8.52
CA THR A 194 9.44 -16.23 8.39
C THR A 194 8.27 -15.52 7.70
N PRO A 195 7.75 -16.01 6.55
CA PRO A 195 6.65 -15.35 5.85
C PRO A 195 5.41 -15.20 6.73
N GLY A 196 4.93 -13.97 6.87
CA GLY A 196 3.79 -13.65 7.74
C GLY A 196 4.17 -12.99 9.06
N HIS A 197 5.43 -13.10 9.47
CA HIS A 197 5.86 -12.66 10.80
C HIS A 197 6.51 -11.27 10.77
N GLY A 198 6.15 -10.44 11.75
CA GLY A 198 6.90 -9.25 12.11
C GLY A 198 7.78 -9.49 13.34
N VAL A 199 8.76 -8.61 13.54
CA VAL A 199 9.67 -8.65 14.70
C VAL A 199 9.02 -8.09 15.97
N TYR A 200 8.13 -7.11 15.79
CA TYR A 200 7.42 -6.45 16.89
C TYR A 200 6.08 -7.13 17.13
N GLU A 201 5.68 -7.20 18.39
CA GLU A 201 4.38 -7.70 18.80
C GLU A 201 3.24 -6.96 18.07
N GLY A 202 2.27 -7.71 17.57
CA GLY A 202 1.09 -7.16 16.87
C GLY A 202 1.37 -6.69 15.45
N ILE A 203 2.60 -6.80 14.95
CA ILE A 203 2.94 -6.49 13.56
C ILE A 203 3.17 -7.79 12.79
N SER A 204 2.49 -7.91 11.66
CA SER A 204 2.61 -9.04 10.73
C SER A 204 3.11 -8.57 9.37
N GLU A 205 3.57 -9.50 8.54
CA GLU A 205 3.94 -9.24 7.14
C GLU A 205 2.88 -9.85 6.21
N VAL A 206 2.44 -9.16 5.17
CA VAL A 206 1.62 -9.80 4.13
C VAL A 206 2.49 -10.85 3.45
N LYS A 207 2.04 -12.12 3.43
CA LYS A 207 2.81 -13.21 2.84
C LYS A 207 3.06 -12.97 1.34
N PRO A 208 4.17 -13.47 0.78
CA PRO A 208 4.37 -13.49 -0.68
C PRO A 208 3.17 -14.10 -1.40
N GLY A 209 2.74 -13.47 -2.50
CA GLY A 209 1.60 -13.91 -3.31
C GLY A 209 0.24 -13.89 -2.62
N HIS A 210 0.10 -13.16 -1.51
CA HIS A 210 -1.17 -13.01 -0.81
C HIS A 210 -1.71 -11.58 -0.92
N CYS A 211 -3.03 -11.47 -0.79
CA CYS A 211 -3.75 -10.23 -0.63
C CYS A 211 -4.50 -10.22 0.72
N LEU A 212 -4.89 -9.02 1.15
CA LEU A 212 -5.68 -8.79 2.34
C LEU A 212 -6.79 -7.80 1.99
N THR A 213 -8.00 -8.08 2.46
CA THR A 213 -9.11 -7.13 2.42
C THR A 213 -9.45 -6.75 3.86
N TYR A 214 -9.63 -5.46 4.12
CA TYR A 214 -10.05 -4.95 5.41
C TYR A 214 -11.24 -4.01 5.23
N ASP A 215 -12.33 -4.29 5.94
CA ASP A 215 -13.51 -3.42 6.00
C ASP A 215 -14.07 -3.34 7.43
N ARG A 216 -15.27 -2.77 7.62
CA ARG A 216 -15.84 -2.58 8.96
C ARG A 216 -16.10 -3.89 9.71
N ASN A 217 -16.14 -5.02 9.02
CA ASN A 217 -16.40 -6.32 9.63
C ASN A 217 -15.11 -7.04 10.10
N GLY A 218 -13.94 -6.42 9.90
CA GLY A 218 -12.64 -7.06 10.04
C GLY A 218 -12.19 -7.63 8.70
#